data_AF-A0A1F6ME47-F1
#
_entry.id   AF-A0A1F6ME47-F1
#
_cell.length_a   1.000
_cell.length_b   1.000
_cell.length_c   1.000
_cell.angle_alpha   90.00
_cell.angle_beta   90.00
_cell.angle_gamma   90.00
#
_symmetry.space_group_name_H-M   'P 1'
#
loop_
_entity.id
_entity.type
_entity.pdbx_description
1 polymer ?
#
loop_
_entity_poly.entity_id
_entity_poly.type
_entity_poly.pdbx_seq_one_letter_code
_entity_poly.pdbx_strand_id
1 'polypeptide(L)'
;MNNAHYTIEQAEFLHYTQEKLGKIYDTHPVPAHSYDHVARVARWAREIATGEKARSVFLCELAGWLHDIGHTRMQSGELGERNHHELSYETLKEWFYDDIRFVILTEAEKRELLYAVRYHWNNFADDYDTAWILRDADKLDLFGDIGVRRSLEFRGSDSKKLNLDMRLKYDSYYWIRTKTARTIVENEKLMKPVDEFYAEMLREKVEVITLT
;
A
#
# COMPACT_ATOMS: atom_id res chain seq x y z
N MET A 1 -2.96 -14.43 21.26
CA MET A 1 -2.39 -15.64 20.62
C MET A 1 -0.99 -15.26 20.14
N ASN A 2 0.05 -15.78 20.80
CA ASN A 2 1.45 -15.58 20.39
C ASN A 2 1.74 -16.44 19.15
N ASN A 3 1.42 -15.91 17.97
CA ASN A 3 1.98 -16.41 16.71
C ASN A 3 3.30 -15.66 16.50
N ALA A 4 4.39 -16.13 17.12
CA ALA A 4 5.67 -15.48 16.94
C ALA A 4 6.23 -15.86 15.55
N HIS A 5 5.69 -15.22 14.50
CA HIS A 5 6.30 -15.17 13.17
C HIS A 5 7.66 -14.44 13.20
N TYR A 6 7.99 -13.81 14.33
CA TYR A 6 9.12 -12.91 14.51
C TYR A 6 9.98 -13.34 15.69
N THR A 7 11.30 -13.10 15.58
CA THR A 7 12.16 -13.07 16.76
C THR A 7 11.85 -11.83 17.61
N ILE A 8 12.37 -11.79 18.83
CA ILE A 8 12.23 -10.62 19.71
C ILE A 8 12.86 -9.39 19.04
N GLU A 9 14.04 -9.54 18.44
CA GLU A 9 14.73 -8.43 17.77
C GLU A 9 13.93 -7.89 16.58
N GLN A 10 13.29 -8.79 15.81
CA GLN A 10 12.42 -8.40 14.70
C GLN A 10 11.17 -7.64 15.16
N ALA A 11 10.56 -8.08 16.26
CA ALA A 11 9.40 -7.40 16.83
C ALA A 11 9.77 -6.01 17.38
N GLU A 12 10.90 -5.89 18.07
CA GLU A 12 11.44 -4.61 18.54
C GLU A 12 11.78 -3.68 17.37
N PHE A 13 12.35 -4.21 16.30
CA PHE A 13 12.67 -3.42 15.11
C PHE A 13 11.43 -2.95 14.34
N LEU A 14 10.38 -3.78 14.23
CA LEU A 14 9.09 -3.36 13.69
C LEU A 14 8.48 -2.23 14.52
N HIS A 15 8.51 -2.35 15.85
CA HIS A 15 8.03 -1.31 16.74
C HIS A 15 8.80 0.00 16.56
N TYR A 16 10.14 -0.08 16.49
CA TYR A 16 10.98 1.08 16.19
C TYR A 16 10.61 1.75 14.86
N THR A 17 10.39 0.95 13.81
CA THR A 17 10.02 1.46 12.49
C THR A 17 8.65 2.14 12.53
N GLN A 18 7.67 1.57 13.22
CA GLN A 18 6.35 2.16 13.44
C GLN A 18 6.45 3.52 14.16
N GLU A 19 7.21 3.60 15.25
CA GLU A 19 7.41 4.87 15.97
C GLU A 19 8.12 5.93 15.12
N LYS A 20 9.13 5.51 14.33
CA LYS A 20 9.84 6.40 13.40
C LYS A 20 8.89 6.95 12.34
N LEU A 21 8.07 6.10 11.73
CA LEU A 21 7.08 6.50 10.73
C LEU A 21 5.99 7.39 11.33
N GLY A 22 5.50 7.09 12.53
CA GLY A 22 4.53 7.94 13.23
C GLY A 22 5.02 9.39 13.33
N LYS A 23 6.27 9.58 13.79
CA LYS A 23 6.88 10.91 13.88
C LYS A 23 7.03 11.61 12.52
N ILE A 24 7.34 10.85 11.47
CA ILE A 24 7.50 11.39 10.12
C ILE A 24 6.15 11.84 9.55
N TYR A 25 5.11 11.00 9.63
CA TYR A 25 3.77 11.34 9.13
C TYR A 25 3.08 12.43 9.95
N ASP A 26 3.37 12.53 11.26
CA ASP A 26 2.89 13.64 12.10
C ASP A 26 3.48 14.99 11.67
N THR A 27 4.72 14.99 11.18
CA THR A 27 5.41 16.22 10.73
C THR A 27 5.20 16.53 9.25
N HIS A 28 4.85 15.52 8.44
CA HIS A 28 4.62 15.62 6.99
C HIS A 28 3.32 14.89 6.62
N PRO A 29 2.14 15.49 6.90
CA PRO A 29 0.87 14.82 6.70
C PRO A 29 0.52 14.70 5.21
N VAL A 30 0.47 13.47 4.69
CA VAL A 30 0.12 13.16 3.30
C VAL A 30 -1.34 12.70 3.20
N PRO A 31 -2.26 13.50 2.61
CA PRO A 31 -3.65 13.10 2.44
C PRO A 31 -3.76 11.77 1.67
N ALA A 32 -4.62 10.87 2.14
CA ALA A 32 -4.83 9.51 1.63
C ALA A 32 -3.62 8.54 1.67
N HIS A 33 -2.42 8.99 2.05
CA HIS A 33 -1.20 8.19 2.20
C HIS A 33 -0.56 8.41 3.59
N SER A 34 -1.40 8.46 4.62
CA SER A 34 -1.01 8.70 6.01
C SER A 34 -0.48 7.44 6.70
N TYR A 35 -0.03 7.58 7.96
CA TYR A 35 0.33 6.46 8.83
C TYR A 35 -0.72 5.34 8.83
N ASP A 36 -2.02 5.70 8.86
CA ASP A 36 -3.10 4.71 8.86
C ASP A 36 -3.15 3.88 7.57
N HIS A 37 -2.76 4.46 6.42
CA HIS A 37 -2.68 3.73 5.16
C HIS A 37 -1.56 2.68 5.22
N VAL A 38 -0.33 3.10 5.52
CA VAL A 38 0.80 2.16 5.60
C VAL A 38 0.59 1.10 6.69
N ALA A 39 -0.10 1.42 7.79
CA ALA A 39 -0.47 0.47 8.83
C ALA A 39 -1.42 -0.63 8.34
N ARG A 40 -2.43 -0.26 7.53
CA ARG A 40 -3.35 -1.24 6.93
C ARG A 40 -2.65 -2.10 5.89
N VAL A 41 -1.81 -1.50 5.04
CA VAL A 41 -1.01 -2.24 4.06
C VAL A 41 -0.05 -3.21 4.74
N ALA A 42 0.65 -2.80 5.81
CA ALA A 42 1.50 -3.70 6.59
C ALA A 42 0.74 -4.87 7.20
N ARG A 43 -0.47 -4.62 7.74
CA ARG A 43 -1.35 -5.68 8.25
C ARG A 43 -1.74 -6.66 7.14
N TRP A 44 -2.15 -6.16 5.98
CA TRP A 44 -2.50 -6.98 4.82
C TRP A 44 -1.31 -7.77 4.29
N ALA A 45 -0.13 -7.16 4.20
CA ALA A 45 1.08 -7.84 3.77
C ALA A 45 1.43 -8.99 4.72
N ARG A 46 1.30 -8.80 6.03
CA ARG A 46 1.46 -9.87 7.03
C ARG A 46 0.46 -11.01 6.82
N GLU A 47 -0.82 -10.70 6.67
CA GLU A 47 -1.87 -11.71 6.53
C GLU A 47 -1.72 -12.51 5.24
N ILE A 48 -1.45 -11.83 4.13
CA ILE A 48 -1.16 -12.45 2.83
C ILE A 48 0.10 -13.32 2.93
N ALA A 49 1.19 -12.81 3.51
CA ALA A 49 2.44 -13.56 3.66
C ALA A 49 2.25 -14.85 4.47
N THR A 50 1.46 -14.80 5.54
CA THR A 50 1.13 -16.00 6.32
C THR A 50 0.32 -17.01 5.52
N GLY A 51 -0.69 -16.55 4.77
CA GLY A 51 -1.54 -17.43 3.96
C GLY A 51 -0.81 -18.05 2.76
N GLU A 52 0.06 -17.28 2.11
CA GLU A 52 0.89 -17.72 0.98
C GLU A 52 2.16 -18.47 1.42
N LYS A 53 2.43 -18.56 2.72
CA LYS A 53 3.64 -19.18 3.29
C LYS A 53 4.93 -18.57 2.72
N ALA A 54 4.97 -17.23 2.72
CA ALA A 54 6.14 -16.47 2.29
C ALA A 54 7.40 -16.90 3.07
N ARG A 55 8.58 -16.72 2.45
CA ARG A 55 9.87 -17.03 3.07
C ARG A 55 10.09 -16.23 4.35
N SER A 56 9.63 -14.98 4.38
CA SER A 56 9.70 -14.11 5.54
C SER A 56 8.47 -13.23 5.67
N VAL A 57 7.60 -13.58 6.62
CA VAL A 57 6.43 -12.74 6.99
C VAL A 57 6.90 -11.38 7.52
N PHE A 58 8.03 -11.35 8.24
CA PHE A 58 8.64 -10.13 8.77
C PHE A 58 8.99 -9.14 7.66
N LEU A 59 9.65 -9.58 6.58
CA LEU A 59 10.02 -8.68 5.48
C LEU A 59 8.78 -8.17 4.74
N CYS A 60 7.75 -8.98 4.59
CA CYS A 60 6.49 -8.57 3.97
C CYS A 60 5.79 -7.48 4.78
N GLU A 61 5.65 -7.66 6.11
CA GLU A 61 5.06 -6.64 6.98
C GLU A 61 5.90 -5.35 6.97
N LEU A 62 7.22 -5.48 7.07
CA LEU A 62 8.15 -4.35 7.05
C LEU A 62 8.08 -3.58 5.72
N ALA A 63 7.96 -4.28 4.58
CA ALA A 63 7.78 -3.65 3.28
C ALA A 63 6.48 -2.83 3.21
N GLY A 64 5.39 -3.35 3.79
CA GLY A 64 4.12 -2.61 3.89
C GLY A 64 4.25 -1.30 4.67
N TRP A 65 5.01 -1.29 5.76
CA TRP A 65 5.31 -0.08 6.51
C TRP A 65 6.16 0.94 5.71
N LEU A 66 7.07 0.46 4.86
CA LEU A 66 8.09 1.29 4.22
C LEU A 66 7.78 1.73 2.79
N HIS A 67 6.76 1.17 2.13
CA HIS A 67 6.57 1.35 0.69
C HIS A 67 6.34 2.81 0.25
N ASP A 68 5.69 3.61 1.11
CA ASP A 68 5.21 4.95 0.79
C ASP A 68 5.98 6.09 1.48
N ILE A 69 7.12 5.79 2.10
CA ILE A 69 7.91 6.78 2.85
C ILE A 69 8.39 7.95 1.99
N GLY A 70 8.53 7.75 0.67
CA GLY A 70 8.93 8.77 -0.30
C GLY A 70 7.93 9.92 -0.44
N HIS A 71 6.65 9.72 -0.09
CA HIS A 71 5.66 10.79 -0.10
C HIS A 71 6.03 11.95 0.84
N THR A 72 6.74 11.67 1.92
CA THR A 72 7.16 12.68 2.90
C THR A 72 8.18 13.66 2.29
N ARG A 73 9.05 13.19 1.39
CA ARG A 73 10.00 14.02 0.64
C ARG A 73 9.34 14.82 -0.48
N MET A 74 8.31 14.25 -1.13
CA MET A 74 7.52 14.99 -2.13
C MET A 74 6.88 16.24 -1.54
N GLN A 75 6.37 16.15 -0.31
CA GLN A 75 5.77 17.29 0.38
C GLN A 75 6.79 18.39 0.75
N SER A 76 8.03 17.99 1.01
CA SER A 76 9.14 18.90 1.34
C SER A 76 9.74 19.61 0.13
N GLY A 77 9.15 19.46 -1.05
CA GLY A 77 9.54 20.21 -2.25
C GLY A 77 10.64 19.58 -3.08
N GLU A 78 11.02 18.32 -2.82
CA GLU A 78 11.91 17.54 -3.68
C GLU A 78 11.17 17.03 -4.93
N LEU A 79 10.59 17.97 -5.69
CA LEU A 79 9.88 17.71 -6.94
C LEU A 79 10.85 17.90 -8.11
N GLY A 80 11.49 16.81 -8.49
CA GLY A 80 12.08 16.62 -9.82
C GLY A 80 11.19 15.74 -10.70
N GLU A 81 11.79 14.95 -11.59
CA GLU A 81 11.09 13.94 -12.41
C GLU A 81 10.75 12.63 -11.64
N ARG A 82 11.07 12.56 -10.35
CA ARG A 82 10.94 11.33 -9.54
C ARG A 82 9.52 11.16 -9.02
N ASN A 83 9.02 9.93 -9.07
CA ASN A 83 7.76 9.53 -8.43
C ASN A 83 8.00 9.09 -6.98
N HIS A 84 6.92 8.87 -6.22
CA HIS A 84 7.00 8.47 -4.81
C HIS A 84 7.75 7.15 -4.60
N HIS A 85 7.61 6.15 -5.49
CA HIS A 85 8.33 4.88 -5.34
C HIS A 85 9.86 5.03 -5.45
N GLU A 86 10.34 5.90 -6.35
CA GLU A 86 11.78 6.21 -6.47
C GLU A 86 12.29 6.92 -5.21
N LEU A 87 11.50 7.87 -4.68
CA LEU A 87 11.84 8.55 -3.43
C LEU A 87 11.81 7.59 -2.23
N SER A 88 10.84 6.66 -2.17
CA SER A 88 10.77 5.64 -1.12
C SER A 88 12.00 4.73 -1.17
N TYR A 89 12.43 4.34 -2.37
CA TYR A 89 13.66 3.57 -2.59
C TYR A 89 14.89 4.35 -2.12
N GLU A 90 15.03 5.63 -2.50
CA GLU A 90 16.16 6.48 -2.10
C GLU A 90 16.21 6.68 -0.58
N THR A 91 15.08 7.03 0.04
CA THR A 91 14.97 7.19 1.50
C THR A 91 15.30 5.90 2.24
N LEU A 92 14.77 4.76 1.79
CA LEU A 92 15.05 3.49 2.43
C LEU A 92 16.53 3.12 2.31
N LYS A 93 17.12 3.39 1.15
CA LYS A 93 18.54 3.17 0.91
C LYS A 93 19.39 4.05 1.84
N GLU A 94 19.06 5.32 2.02
CA GLU A 94 19.71 6.22 2.97
C GLU A 94 19.61 5.67 4.41
N TRP A 95 18.42 5.22 4.83
CA TRP A 95 18.23 4.64 6.17
C TRP A 95 19.09 3.40 6.41
N PHE A 96 19.34 2.58 5.39
CA PHE A 96 20.23 1.43 5.52
C PHE A 96 21.69 1.80 5.83
N TYR A 97 22.12 3.02 5.50
CA TYR A 97 23.46 3.52 5.81
C TYR A 97 23.49 4.34 7.10
N ASP A 98 22.50 5.21 7.29
CA ASP A 98 22.53 6.23 8.34
C ASP A 98 21.91 5.76 9.67
N ASP A 99 21.01 4.79 9.62
CA ASP A 99 20.30 4.29 10.79
C ASP A 99 20.83 2.92 11.21
N ILE A 100 21.64 2.92 12.27
CA ILE A 100 22.28 1.72 12.81
C ILE A 100 21.29 0.61 13.17
N ARG A 101 20.01 0.92 13.42
CA ARG A 101 19.00 -0.10 13.73
C ARG A 101 18.74 -1.04 12.54
N PHE A 102 18.99 -0.61 11.31
CA PHE A 102 18.85 -1.45 10.11
C PHE A 102 19.94 -2.51 9.93
N VAL A 103 20.93 -2.58 10.83
CA VAL A 103 21.96 -3.65 10.86
C VAL A 103 21.36 -5.04 11.10
N ILE A 104 20.13 -5.12 11.62
CA ILE A 104 19.40 -6.39 11.78
C ILE A 104 19.14 -7.09 10.43
N LEU A 105 19.07 -6.33 9.33
CA LEU A 105 18.83 -6.86 8.00
C LEU A 105 20.14 -7.27 7.32
N THR A 106 20.14 -8.45 6.72
CA THR A 106 21.23 -8.87 5.83
C THR A 106 21.22 -8.07 4.53
N GLU A 107 22.34 -8.06 3.81
CA GLU A 107 22.44 -7.39 2.52
C GLU A 107 21.47 -7.95 1.45
N ALA A 108 21.11 -9.23 1.56
CA ALA A 108 20.11 -9.84 0.68
C ALA A 108 18.70 -9.29 0.98
N GLU A 109 18.33 -9.20 2.26
CA GLU A 109 17.02 -8.68 2.70
C GLU A 109 16.88 -7.19 2.40
N LYS A 110 17.95 -6.41 2.55
CA LYS A 110 17.98 -5.01 2.13
C LYS A 110 17.70 -4.85 0.63
N ARG A 111 18.36 -5.66 -0.21
CA ARG A 111 18.12 -5.65 -1.67
C ARG A 111 16.68 -6.03 -2.02
N GLU A 112 16.14 -7.03 -1.34
CA GLU A 112 14.75 -7.47 -1.51
C GLU A 112 13.75 -6.37 -1.14
N LEU A 113 13.92 -5.71 0.02
CA LEU A 113 13.06 -4.60 0.44
C LEU A 113 13.14 -3.43 -0.54
N LEU A 114 14.34 -3.07 -0.99
CA LEU A 114 14.51 -2.00 -1.98
C LEU A 114 13.81 -2.34 -3.30
N TYR A 115 13.89 -3.60 -3.75
CA TYR A 115 13.18 -4.06 -4.93
C TYR A 115 11.66 -3.94 -4.75
N ALA A 116 11.13 -4.47 -3.64
CA ALA A 116 9.70 -4.45 -3.35
C ALA A 116 9.16 -3.01 -3.26
N VAL A 117 9.83 -2.14 -2.50
CA VAL A 117 9.44 -0.73 -2.35
C VAL A 117 9.52 0.01 -3.68
N ARG A 118 10.53 -0.22 -4.51
CA ARG A 118 10.65 0.50 -5.79
C ARG A 118 9.63 0.06 -6.84
N TYR A 119 9.28 -1.23 -6.86
CA TYR A 119 8.56 -1.85 -7.96
C TYR A 119 7.17 -2.38 -7.61
N HIS A 120 6.62 -2.13 -6.41
CA HIS A 120 5.29 -2.62 -6.01
C HIS A 120 4.15 -2.16 -6.93
N TRP A 121 4.32 -1.06 -7.68
CA TRP A 121 3.37 -0.60 -8.70
C TRP A 121 3.33 -1.45 -9.97
N ASN A 122 4.40 -2.21 -10.24
CA ASN A 122 4.52 -3.02 -11.44
C ASN A 122 4.02 -4.45 -11.17
N ASN A 123 2.95 -4.84 -11.85
CA ASN A 123 2.35 -6.16 -11.71
C ASN A 123 3.28 -7.32 -12.12
N PHE A 124 4.40 -7.06 -12.81
CA PHE A 124 5.37 -8.09 -13.21
C PHE A 124 6.68 -8.06 -12.41
N ALA A 125 6.79 -7.22 -11.38
CA ALA A 125 7.92 -7.23 -10.47
C ALA A 125 7.77 -8.39 -9.48
N ASP A 126 8.17 -9.59 -9.91
CA ASP A 126 7.90 -10.85 -9.22
C ASP A 126 9.20 -11.57 -8.76
N ASP A 127 10.34 -10.88 -8.73
CA ASP A 127 11.64 -11.46 -8.33
C ASP A 127 11.67 -11.91 -6.85
N TYR A 128 10.80 -11.31 -6.01
CA TYR A 128 10.68 -11.62 -4.59
C TYR A 128 9.22 -11.75 -4.16
N ASP A 129 8.95 -12.66 -3.22
CA ASP A 129 7.65 -12.80 -2.57
C ASP A 129 7.20 -11.53 -1.88
N THR A 130 8.12 -10.84 -1.20
CA THR A 130 7.87 -9.53 -0.61
C THR A 130 7.28 -8.52 -1.62
N ALA A 131 7.70 -8.56 -2.90
CA ALA A 131 7.25 -7.61 -3.92
C ALA A 131 5.81 -7.85 -4.36
N TRP A 132 5.45 -9.09 -4.71
CA TRP A 132 4.09 -9.39 -5.15
C TRP A 132 3.08 -9.46 -4.00
N ILE A 133 3.54 -9.76 -2.78
CA ILE A 133 2.71 -9.66 -1.57
C ILE A 133 2.40 -8.20 -1.25
N LEU A 134 3.42 -7.33 -1.21
CA LEU A 134 3.24 -5.90 -0.96
C LEU A 134 2.26 -5.29 -1.97
N ARG A 135 2.43 -5.64 -3.24
CA ARG A 135 1.58 -5.17 -4.33
C ARG A 135 0.11 -5.54 -4.16
N ASP A 136 -0.19 -6.76 -3.72
CA ASP A 136 -1.57 -7.18 -3.45
C ASP A 136 -2.11 -6.51 -2.17
N ALA A 137 -1.27 -6.41 -1.14
CA ALA A 137 -1.62 -5.76 0.13
C ALA A 137 -2.00 -4.28 -0.07
N ASP A 138 -1.25 -3.54 -0.88
CA ASP A 138 -1.53 -2.15 -1.20
C ASP A 138 -2.85 -2.00 -1.99
N LYS A 139 -3.08 -2.89 -2.98
CA LYS A 139 -4.35 -2.94 -3.72
C LYS A 139 -5.56 -3.18 -2.82
N LEU A 140 -5.45 -4.00 -1.77
CA LEU A 140 -6.57 -4.23 -0.84
C LEU A 140 -7.05 -2.92 -0.20
N ASP A 141 -6.16 -1.96 0.01
CA ASP A 141 -6.50 -0.66 0.60
C ASP A 141 -7.17 0.32 -0.38
N LEU A 142 -7.31 -0.06 -1.66
CA LEU A 142 -8.09 0.67 -2.67
C LEU A 142 -9.58 0.31 -2.62
N PHE A 143 -9.94 -0.78 -1.93
CA PHE A 143 -11.29 -1.33 -1.86
C PHE A 143 -11.95 -1.02 -0.50
N GLY A 144 -13.20 -1.47 -0.34
CA GLY A 144 -14.02 -1.23 0.83
C GLY A 144 -14.40 0.24 1.01
N ASP A 145 -15.04 0.54 2.14
CA ASP A 145 -15.45 1.91 2.49
C ASP A 145 -14.25 2.85 2.60
N ILE A 146 -13.14 2.34 3.12
CA ILE A 146 -11.87 3.08 3.25
C ILE A 146 -11.36 3.48 1.86
N GLY A 147 -11.33 2.55 0.91
CA GLY A 147 -10.89 2.84 -0.45
C GLY A 147 -11.77 3.90 -1.13
N VAL A 148 -13.09 3.82 -0.99
CA VAL A 148 -14.01 4.84 -1.52
C VAL A 148 -13.73 6.21 -0.90
N ARG A 149 -13.56 6.27 0.43
CA ARG A 149 -13.23 7.51 1.13
C ARG A 149 -11.89 8.09 0.68
N ARG A 150 -10.84 7.27 0.51
CA ARG A 150 -9.53 7.70 0.01
C ARG A 150 -9.64 8.31 -1.40
N SER A 151 -10.43 7.71 -2.28
CA SER A 151 -10.70 8.26 -3.62
C SER A 151 -11.36 9.64 -3.55
N LEU A 152 -12.35 9.81 -2.66
CA LEU A 152 -13.02 11.09 -2.45
C LEU A 152 -12.06 12.16 -1.89
N GLU A 153 -11.25 11.80 -0.90
CA GLU A 153 -10.25 12.70 -0.30
C GLU A 153 -9.19 13.14 -1.32
N PHE A 154 -8.69 12.21 -2.15
CA PHE A 154 -7.61 12.49 -3.10
C PHE A 154 -8.08 13.17 -4.38
N ARG A 155 -9.27 12.82 -4.89
CA ARG A 155 -9.80 13.38 -6.15
C ARG A 155 -10.68 14.61 -5.93
N GLY A 156 -11.20 14.82 -4.73
CA GLY A 156 -12.04 15.96 -4.37
C GLY A 156 -13.29 16.06 -5.24
N SER A 157 -13.63 17.28 -5.67
CA SER A 157 -14.81 17.56 -6.52
C SER A 157 -14.59 17.32 -8.02
N ASP A 158 -13.41 16.84 -8.44
CA ASP A 158 -13.13 16.54 -9.86
C ASP A 158 -13.81 15.23 -10.27
N SER A 159 -15.04 15.36 -10.77
CA SER A 159 -15.89 14.22 -11.16
C SER A 159 -15.28 13.34 -12.27
N LYS A 160 -14.42 13.89 -13.13
CA LYS A 160 -13.72 13.13 -14.18
C LYS A 160 -12.63 12.26 -13.57
N LYS A 161 -11.80 12.85 -12.70
CA LYS A 161 -10.75 12.09 -12.01
C LYS A 161 -11.33 11.05 -11.07
N LEU A 162 -12.39 11.37 -10.33
CA LEU A 162 -13.07 10.41 -9.46
C LEU A 162 -13.66 9.25 -10.28
N ASN A 163 -14.28 9.53 -11.43
CA ASN A 163 -14.80 8.47 -12.29
C ASN A 163 -13.69 7.56 -12.84
N LEU A 164 -12.55 8.14 -13.27
CA LEU A 164 -11.40 7.36 -13.71
C LEU A 164 -10.83 6.50 -12.57
N ASP A 165 -10.69 7.07 -11.38
CA ASP A 165 -10.21 6.38 -10.19
C ASP A 165 -11.06 5.16 -9.85
N MET A 166 -12.38 5.32 -9.83
CA MET A 166 -13.32 4.22 -9.61
C MET A 166 -13.22 3.12 -10.68
N ARG A 167 -12.97 3.47 -11.95
CA ARG A 167 -12.72 2.48 -13.01
C ARG A 167 -11.42 1.70 -12.78
N LEU A 168 -10.35 2.40 -12.39
CA LEU A 168 -9.04 1.79 -12.15
C LEU A 168 -9.04 0.82 -10.96
N LYS A 169 -10.01 0.93 -10.04
CA LYS A 169 -10.21 -0.08 -8.99
C LYS A 169 -10.58 -1.45 -9.55
N TYR A 170 -11.35 -1.53 -10.64
CA TYR A 170 -11.66 -2.81 -11.28
C TYR A 170 -10.42 -3.44 -11.95
N ASP A 171 -9.57 -2.61 -12.55
CA ASP A 171 -8.26 -3.08 -13.05
C ASP A 171 -7.38 -3.57 -11.88
N SER A 172 -7.32 -2.81 -10.79
CA SER A 172 -6.59 -3.21 -9.58
C SER A 172 -7.12 -4.54 -9.00
N TYR A 173 -8.44 -4.73 -8.97
CA TYR A 173 -9.07 -5.97 -8.53
C TYR A 173 -8.72 -7.17 -9.42
N TYR A 174 -8.71 -6.97 -10.74
CA TYR A 174 -8.29 -7.99 -11.70
C TYR A 174 -6.85 -8.46 -11.42
N TRP A 175 -5.96 -7.51 -11.07
CA TRP A 175 -4.54 -7.76 -10.85
C TRP A 175 -4.14 -8.30 -9.47
N ILE A 176 -5.07 -8.51 -8.54
CA ILE A 176 -4.77 -9.24 -7.31
C ILE A 176 -4.32 -10.65 -7.68
N ARG A 177 -3.15 -11.12 -7.25
CA ARG A 177 -2.61 -12.41 -7.71
C ARG A 177 -2.66 -13.52 -6.67
N THR A 178 -2.44 -13.19 -5.41
CA THR A 178 -2.36 -14.15 -4.32
C THR A 178 -3.74 -14.72 -3.99
N LYS A 179 -3.77 -16.01 -3.66
CA LYS A 179 -5.02 -16.69 -3.28
C LYS A 179 -5.57 -16.07 -2.00
N THR A 180 -4.68 -15.72 -1.08
CA THR A 180 -5.02 -15.15 0.22
C THR A 180 -5.64 -13.77 0.06
N ALA A 181 -5.07 -12.87 -0.75
CA ALA A 181 -5.68 -11.56 -0.98
C ALA A 181 -7.06 -11.67 -1.67
N ARG A 182 -7.21 -12.57 -2.65
CA ARG A 182 -8.53 -12.84 -3.25
C ARG A 182 -9.56 -13.31 -2.21
N THR A 183 -9.14 -14.22 -1.33
CA THR A 183 -9.98 -14.73 -0.23
C THR A 183 -10.37 -13.61 0.73
N ILE A 184 -9.47 -12.68 1.04
CA ILE A 184 -9.76 -11.50 1.87
C ILE A 184 -10.81 -10.62 1.20
N VAL A 185 -10.65 -10.29 -0.09
CA VAL A 185 -11.63 -9.48 -0.84
C VAL A 185 -13.02 -10.12 -0.81
N GLU A 186 -13.10 -11.43 -1.01
CA GLU A 186 -14.37 -12.18 -1.01
C GLU A 186 -15.02 -12.19 0.38
N ASN A 187 -14.25 -12.57 1.41
CA ASN A 187 -14.78 -12.73 2.77
C ASN A 187 -15.18 -11.38 3.40
N GLU A 188 -14.38 -10.35 3.21
CA GLU A 188 -14.65 -9.01 3.71
C GLU A 188 -15.55 -8.19 2.78
N LYS A 189 -15.91 -8.75 1.61
CA LYS A 189 -16.75 -8.11 0.58
C LYS A 189 -16.21 -6.73 0.17
N LEU A 190 -14.91 -6.61 0.01
CA LEU A 190 -14.25 -5.30 -0.21
C LEU A 190 -14.71 -4.61 -1.51
N MET A 191 -15.11 -5.35 -2.54
CA MET A 191 -15.64 -4.74 -3.75
C MET A 191 -17.06 -4.18 -3.60
N LYS A 192 -17.82 -4.61 -2.59
CA LYS A 192 -19.23 -4.21 -2.45
C LYS A 192 -19.39 -2.69 -2.28
N PRO A 193 -18.68 -1.99 -1.37
CA PRO A 193 -18.78 -0.52 -1.29
C PRO A 193 -18.32 0.19 -2.57
N VAL A 194 -17.32 -0.35 -3.26
CA VAL A 194 -16.82 0.18 -4.53
C VAL A 194 -17.90 0.10 -5.61
N ASP A 195 -18.57 -1.04 -5.72
CA ASP A 195 -19.65 -1.29 -6.67
C ASP A 195 -20.88 -0.42 -6.38
N GLU A 196 -21.30 -0.35 -5.12
CA GLU A 196 -22.47 0.44 -4.70
C GLU A 196 -22.26 1.93 -5.00
N PHE A 197 -21.11 2.47 -4.59
CA PHE A 197 -20.74 3.86 -4.82
C PHE A 197 -20.60 4.17 -6.32
N TYR A 198 -19.92 3.32 -7.09
CA TYR A 198 -19.74 3.56 -8.52
C TYR A 198 -21.07 3.49 -9.28
N ALA A 199 -21.94 2.53 -8.93
CA ALA A 199 -23.25 2.41 -9.54
C ALA A 199 -24.13 3.63 -9.25
N GLU A 200 -24.09 4.19 -8.04
CA GLU A 200 -24.77 5.45 -7.70
C GLU A 200 -24.26 6.61 -8.57
N MET A 201 -22.94 6.82 -8.61
CA MET A 201 -22.31 7.85 -9.44
C MET A 201 -22.67 7.75 -10.93
N LEU A 202 -22.88 6.54 -11.45
CA LEU A 202 -23.28 6.35 -12.85
C LEU A 202 -24.77 6.58 -13.06
N ARG A 203 -25.63 6.14 -12.13
CA ARG A 203 -27.09 6.34 -12.19
C ARG A 203 -27.45 7.82 -12.18
N GLU A 204 -26.77 8.64 -11.38
CA GLU A 204 -26.99 10.09 -11.33
C GLU A 204 -26.75 10.80 -12.67
N LYS A 205 -26.01 10.19 -13.59
CA LYS A 205 -25.68 10.74 -14.91
C LYS A 205 -26.64 10.29 -16.02
N VAL A 206 -27.62 9.44 -15.70
CA VAL A 206 -28.61 8.98 -16.67
C VAL A 206 -29.69 10.03 -16.81
N GLU A 207 -29.71 10.72 -17.95
CA GLU A 207 -30.76 11.68 -18.29
C GLU A 207 -31.96 10.96 -18.92
N VAL A 208 -33.17 11.46 -18.65
CA VAL A 208 -34.39 10.95 -19.30
C VAL A 208 -34.38 11.38 -20.76
N ILE A 209 -34.35 10.41 -21.67
CA ILE A 209 -34.43 10.67 -23.12
C ILE A 209 -35.89 10.85 -23.51
N THR A 210 -36.24 12.03 -24.02
CA THR A 210 -37.55 12.31 -24.60
C THR A 210 -37.45 12.42 -26.12
N LEU A 211 -38.35 11.77 -26.85
CA LEU A 211 -38.41 11.75 -28.32
C LEU A 211 -39.13 12.97 -28.93
N THR A 212 -39.23 14.08 -28.19
CA THR A 212 -39.96 15.30 -28.64
C THR A 212 -39.42 15.83 -29.95
#